data_AF-A0ABD0N994-F1
#
_entry.id   AF-A0ABD0N994-F1
#
_cell.length_a   1.000
_cell.length_b   1.000
_cell.length_c   1.000
_cell.angle_alpha   90.00
_cell.angle_beta   90.00
_cell.angle_gamma   90.00
#
_symmetry.space_group_name_H-M   'P 1'
#
loop_
_entity.id
_entity.type
_entity.pdbx_description
1 polymer ?
#
loop_
_entity_poly.entity_id
_entity_poly.type
_entity_poly.pdbx_seq_one_letter_code
_entity_poly.pdbx_strand_id
1 'polypeptide(L)'
;IFPNKDLKKLQQCVSVRDQLLRRKLLEHKMTLTPGEPRDLLDALLIGQMKGSGGEDDITEDHVLMTAAEAFGAGVETTSTTLLWTVAFLLHHPQ
;
A
#
# COMPACT_ATOMS: atom_id res chain seq x y z
N ILE A 1 -11.65 29.20 5.86
CA ILE A 1 -12.51 28.01 6.06
C ILE A 1 -12.74 27.41 4.67
N PHE A 2 -12.66 26.09 4.51
CA PHE A 2 -12.41 25.32 3.27
C PHE A 2 -13.05 25.84 1.95
N PRO A 3 -12.39 25.67 0.75
CA PRO A 3 -11.22 24.83 0.48
C PRO A 3 -9.85 25.54 0.41
N ASN A 4 -8.83 24.93 1.04
CA ASN A 4 -7.45 25.43 1.06
C ASN A 4 -6.52 24.67 0.09
N LYS A 5 -5.32 25.21 -0.14
CA LYS A 5 -4.33 24.64 -1.08
C LYS A 5 -3.80 23.28 -0.61
N ASP A 6 -3.70 23.06 0.69
CA ASP A 6 -3.09 21.84 1.24
C ASP A 6 -3.98 20.61 1.06
N LEU A 7 -5.30 20.74 1.26
CA LEU A 7 -6.23 19.64 0.95
C LEU A 7 -6.23 19.31 -0.53
N LYS A 8 -6.15 20.30 -1.41
CA LYS A 8 -6.05 20.05 -2.86
C LYS A 8 -4.81 19.23 -3.19
N LYS A 9 -3.67 19.53 -2.56
CA LYS A 9 -2.44 18.75 -2.71
C LYS A 9 -2.61 17.33 -2.15
N LEU A 10 -3.19 17.17 -0.96
CA LEU A 10 -3.45 15.86 -0.36
C LEU A 10 -4.34 15.00 -1.27
N GLN A 11 -5.42 15.57 -1.80
CA GLN A 11 -6.31 14.88 -2.74
C GLN A 11 -5.59 14.44 -4.01
N GLN A 12 -4.68 15.27 -4.55
CA GLN A 12 -3.86 14.90 -5.70
C GLN A 12 -2.92 13.73 -5.37
N CYS A 13 -2.21 13.77 -4.23
CA CYS A 13 -1.34 12.68 -3.80
C CYS A 13 -2.11 11.35 -3.61
N VAL A 14 -3.28 11.42 -2.98
CA VAL A 14 -4.18 10.27 -2.80
C VAL A 14 -4.61 9.71 -4.15
N SER A 15 -4.98 10.57 -5.11
CA SER A 15 -5.38 10.11 -6.45
C SER A 15 -4.24 9.40 -7.18
N VAL A 16 -3.00 9.90 -7.10
CA VAL A 16 -1.83 9.26 -7.71
C VAL A 16 -1.58 7.88 -7.09
N ARG A 17 -1.63 7.78 -5.76
CA ARG A 17 -1.51 6.51 -5.03
C ARG A 17 -2.57 5.52 -5.48
N ASP A 18 -3.84 5.93 -5.51
CA ASP A 18 -4.95 5.04 -5.84
C ASP A 18 -4.87 4.52 -7.29
N GLN A 19 -4.45 5.36 -8.23
CA GLN A 19 -4.21 4.95 -9.62
C GLN A 19 -3.10 3.88 -9.72
N LEU A 20 -1.99 4.08 -8.99
CA LEU A 20 -0.88 3.14 -8.98
C LEU A 20 -1.31 1.77 -8.42
N LEU A 21 -1.98 1.78 -7.26
CA LEU A 21 -2.41 0.56 -6.58
C LEU A 21 -3.45 -0.20 -7.40
N ARG A 22 -4.44 0.49 -7.99
CA ARG A 22 -5.43 -0.14 -8.88
C ARG A 22 -4.77 -0.79 -10.10
N ARG A 23 -3.79 -0.12 -10.71
CA ARG A 23 -3.04 -0.72 -11.83
C ARG A 23 -2.33 -2.01 -11.38
N LYS A 24 -1.65 -1.98 -10.23
CA LYS A 24 -0.98 -3.18 -9.70
C LYS A 24 -1.94 -4.31 -9.34
N LEU A 25 -3.10 -3.99 -8.77
CA LEU A 25 -4.14 -4.96 -8.50
C LEU A 25 -4.62 -5.67 -9.77
N LEU A 26 -4.86 -4.92 -10.85
CA LEU A 26 -5.27 -5.51 -12.13
C LEU A 26 -4.19 -6.42 -12.72
N GLU A 27 -2.92 -6.01 -12.68
CA GLU A 27 -1.78 -6.85 -13.10
C GLU A 27 -1.73 -8.18 -12.32
N HIS A 28 -1.98 -8.14 -11.00
CA HIS A 28 -2.00 -9.35 -10.17
C HIS A 28 -3.20 -10.23 -10.50
N LYS A 29 -4.40 -9.66 -10.62
CA LYS A 29 -5.61 -10.39 -11.05
C LYS A 29 -5.43 -11.12 -12.38
N MET A 30 -4.74 -10.51 -13.35
CA MET A 30 -4.49 -11.11 -14.67
C MET A 30 -3.51 -12.28 -14.65
N THR A 31 -2.63 -12.33 -13.65
CA THR A 31 -1.51 -13.29 -13.58
C THR A 31 -1.59 -14.20 -12.35
N LEU A 32 -2.68 -14.13 -11.60
CA LEU A 32 -2.89 -14.86 -10.37
C LEU A 32 -2.97 -16.37 -10.64
N THR A 33 -2.15 -17.15 -9.94
CA THR A 33 -2.23 -18.60 -9.93
C THR A 33 -2.85 -19.06 -8.61
N PRO A 34 -4.06 -19.65 -8.63
CA PRO A 34 -4.71 -20.11 -7.40
C PRO A 34 -3.84 -21.10 -6.62
N GLY A 35 -3.64 -20.83 -5.33
CA GLY A 35 -2.85 -21.69 -4.43
C GLY A 35 -1.35 -21.38 -4.36
N GLU A 36 -0.84 -20.48 -5.21
CA GLU A 36 0.58 -20.10 -5.26
C GLU A 36 0.74 -18.56 -5.18
N PRO A 37 0.56 -17.95 -3.99
CA PRO A 37 0.72 -16.51 -3.84
C PRO A 37 2.18 -16.09 -4.05
N ARG A 38 2.43 -15.14 -4.96
CA ARG A 38 3.78 -14.60 -5.20
C ARG A 38 4.17 -13.55 -4.17
N ASP A 39 3.19 -12.82 -3.66
CA ASP A 39 3.38 -11.75 -2.68
C ASP A 39 2.10 -11.51 -1.83
N LEU A 40 2.14 -10.45 -1.02
CA LEU A 40 1.02 -10.03 -0.17
C LEU A 40 -0.26 -9.77 -0.97
N LEU A 41 -0.16 -9.18 -2.16
CA LEU A 41 -1.32 -8.79 -2.95
C LEU A 41 -2.03 -10.02 -3.52
N ASP A 42 -1.27 -11.00 -4.02
CA ASP A 42 -1.83 -12.30 -4.39
C ASP A 42 -2.45 -13.04 -3.21
N ALA A 43 -1.81 -12.99 -2.03
CA ALA A 43 -2.33 -13.65 -0.83
C ALA A 43 -3.69 -13.06 -0.41
N LEU A 44 -3.84 -11.73 -0.45
CA LEU A 44 -5.09 -11.04 -0.17
C LEU A 44 -6.17 -11.36 -1.22
N LEU A 45 -5.81 -11.39 -2.51
CA LEU A 45 -6.72 -11.77 -3.60
C LEU A 45 -7.22 -13.22 -3.46
N ILE A 46 -6.34 -14.15 -3.11
CA ILE A 46 -6.72 -15.55 -2.86
C ILE A 46 -7.63 -15.64 -1.63
N GLY A 47 -7.35 -14.88 -0.57
CA GLY A 47 -8.22 -14.78 0.60
C GLY A 47 -9.62 -14.29 0.23
N GLN A 48 -9.71 -13.23 -0.57
CA GLN A 48 -10.96 -12.71 -1.11
C GLN A 48 -11.73 -13.77 -1.91
N MET A 49 -11.07 -14.54 -2.76
CA MET A 49 -11.72 -15.60 -3.57
C MET A 49 -12.27 -16.76 -2.74
N LYS A 50 -11.75 -16.97 -1.52
CA LYS A 50 -12.21 -18.03 -0.61
C LYS A 50 -13.44 -17.61 0.21
N GLY A 51 -13.84 -16.33 0.16
CA GLY A 51 -15.03 -15.82 0.83
C GLY A 51 -16.32 -16.44 0.30
N SER A 52 -17.34 -16.52 1.16
CA SER A 52 -18.66 -17.07 0.82
C SER A 52 -19.66 -16.05 0.27
N GLY A 53 -19.24 -14.80 0.07
CA GLY A 53 -20.09 -13.65 -0.25
C GLY A 53 -20.77 -13.02 0.98
N GLY A 54 -20.24 -13.22 2.18
CA GLY A 54 -20.79 -12.67 3.43
C GLY A 54 -20.39 -11.20 3.68
N GLU A 55 -21.07 -10.52 4.61
CA GLU A 55 -20.76 -9.13 4.98
C GLU A 55 -19.33 -8.95 5.54
N ASP A 56 -18.76 -10.00 6.14
CA ASP A 56 -17.41 -10.00 6.73
C ASP A 56 -16.30 -10.40 5.72
N ASP A 57 -16.65 -10.61 4.45
CA ASP A 57 -15.66 -11.04 3.46
C ASP A 57 -14.73 -9.92 3.00
N ILE A 58 -13.52 -10.31 2.62
CA ILE A 58 -12.51 -9.41 2.09
C ILE A 58 -13.01 -8.82 0.78
N THR A 59 -13.35 -7.53 0.79
CA THR A 59 -13.66 -6.77 -0.42
C THR A 59 -12.39 -6.30 -1.14
N GLU A 60 -12.54 -5.90 -2.40
CA GLU A 60 -11.45 -5.33 -3.19
C GLU A 60 -10.84 -4.06 -2.56
N ASP A 61 -11.68 -3.24 -1.92
CA ASP A 61 -11.21 -2.05 -1.20
C ASP A 61 -10.36 -2.43 0.00
N HIS A 62 -10.70 -3.51 0.73
CA HIS A 62 -9.83 -4.02 1.80
C HIS A 62 -8.47 -4.45 1.25
N VAL A 63 -8.45 -5.18 0.12
CA VAL A 63 -7.20 -5.59 -0.54
C VAL A 63 -6.33 -4.36 -0.88
N LEU A 64 -6.91 -3.35 -1.51
CA LEU A 64 -6.21 -2.13 -1.90
C LEU A 64 -5.71 -1.35 -0.68
N MET A 65 -6.53 -1.17 0.34
CA MET A 65 -6.18 -0.40 1.53
C MET A 65 -5.08 -1.08 2.35
N THR A 66 -5.16 -2.39 2.55
CA THR A 66 -4.10 -3.15 3.25
C THR A 66 -2.78 -3.09 2.48
N ALA A 67 -2.80 -3.23 1.15
CA ALA A 67 -1.60 -3.09 0.33
C ALA A 67 -1.01 -1.65 0.42
N ALA A 68 -1.88 -0.63 0.42
CA ALA A 68 -1.47 0.76 0.57
C ALA A 68 -0.80 1.02 1.92
N GLU A 69 -1.38 0.50 3.00
CA GLU A 69 -0.89 0.65 4.37
C GLU A 69 0.47 -0.04 4.54
N ALA A 70 0.59 -1.29 4.10
CA ALA A 70 1.85 -2.04 4.19
C ALA A 70 2.98 -1.33 3.43
N PHE A 71 2.72 -0.87 2.21
CA PHE A 71 3.71 -0.16 1.41
C PHE A 71 4.06 1.21 2.01
N GLY A 72 3.05 2.01 2.38
CA GLY A 72 3.24 3.34 2.93
C GLY A 72 4.01 3.32 4.25
N ALA A 73 3.60 2.46 5.18
CA ALA A 73 4.28 2.29 6.46
C ALA A 73 5.72 1.80 6.27
N GLY A 74 5.92 0.81 5.39
CA GLY A 74 7.25 0.25 5.12
C GLY A 74 8.21 1.29 4.56
N VAL A 75 7.78 2.08 3.57
CA VAL A 75 8.64 3.09 2.94
C VAL A 75 8.97 4.24 3.89
N GLU A 76 7.96 4.83 4.55
CA GLU A 76 8.16 6.04 5.36
C GLU A 76 9.03 5.75 6.58
N THR A 77 8.72 4.67 7.31
CA THR A 77 9.43 4.33 8.55
C THR A 77 10.87 3.94 8.28
N THR A 78 11.12 3.03 7.32
CA THR A 78 12.48 2.57 7.01
C THR A 78 13.34 3.69 6.42
N SER A 79 12.79 4.51 5.52
CA SER A 79 13.53 5.64 4.94
C SER A 79 13.88 6.67 6.00
N THR A 80 12.94 6.99 6.90
CA THR A 80 13.19 7.90 8.01
C THR A 80 14.23 7.35 8.96
N THR A 81 14.15 6.07 9.33
CA THR A 81 15.15 5.42 10.18
C THR A 81 16.53 5.48 9.55
N LEU A 82 16.67 5.08 8.28
CA LEU A 82 17.96 5.11 7.57
C LEU A 82 18.51 6.53 7.45
N LEU A 83 17.67 7.52 7.16
CA LEU A 83 18.06 8.92 7.13
C LEU A 83 18.67 9.35 8.46
N TRP A 84 17.99 9.05 9.58
CA TRP A 84 18.50 9.36 10.90
C TRP A 84 19.75 8.58 11.27
N THR A 85 19.85 7.31 10.87
CA THR A 85 21.06 6.51 11.04
C THR A 85 22.25 7.16 10.33
N VAL A 86 22.10 7.52 9.06
CA VAL A 86 23.17 8.20 8.30
C VAL A 86 23.50 9.55 8.91
N ALA A 87 22.49 10.36 9.26
CA ALA A 87 22.71 11.64 9.92
C ALA A 87 23.49 11.47 11.23
N PHE A 88 23.14 10.47 12.05
CA PHE A 88 23.84 10.17 13.28
C PHE A 88 25.31 9.78 13.02
N LEU A 89 25.57 8.87 12.09
CA LEU A 89 26.94 8.46 11.74
C LEU A 89 27.80 9.63 11.24
N LEU A 90 27.23 10.56 10.48
CA LEU A 90 27.95 11.76 10.02
C LEU A 90 28.32 12.71 11.18
N HIS A 91 27.49 12.78 12.23
CA HIS A 91 27.75 13.64 13.39
C HIS A 91 28.56 12.95 14.49
N HIS A 92 28.73 11.63 14.42
CA HIS A 92 29.50 10.81 15.36
C HIS A 92 30.54 9.94 14.62
N PRO A 93 31.56 10.53 13.97
CA PRO A 93 32.52 9.81 13.12
C PRO A 93 33.62 9.04 13.87
N GLN A 94 33.51 8.89 15.20
CA GLN A 94 34.47 8.12 16.00
C GLN A 94 34.41 6.63 15.65
#